data_AF-A0A514BSF0-F1
#
_entry.id   AF-A0A514BSF0-F1
#
_cell.length_a   1.000
_cell.length_b   1.000
_cell.length_c   1.000
_cell.angle_alpha   90.00
_cell.angle_beta   90.00
_cell.angle_gamma   90.00
#
_symmetry.space_group_name_H-M   'P 1'
#
loop_
_entity.id
_entity.type
_entity.pdbx_description
1 polymer ?
#
loop_
_entity_poly.entity_id
_entity_poly.type
_entity_poly.pdbx_seq_one_letter_code
_entity_poly.pdbx_strand_id
1 'polypeptide(L)'
;MQEKRGAYRPAWEYRGNNMCTTIIRLLLAAVLMAAGGQMMPAKAGETYQTCKGFIDSLPTTISSQGVWCLRKDLSTAITSGYAITIATNNVTIVCNDFKIGGLAGGPGSSATGIYSDGRQNAVIRNCNIRGFYHGVLIVGGAGHLVEDNRLDNNLYSGIWLFDTDNSMVRRNRVYDTGGYLGGGGTFGIAADADIVDNTVSGMFTDTAGANTIGIRSGGRGSQIGRNRVAGLIPGADGGSAIGILAQGGHQTIDGNRVIAGVPEAVGRGIQAVSESNSFCTGNTVAGWASPAANSIFDCLDSGGNAWD
;
A
#
# COMPACT_ATOMS: atom_id res chain seq x y z
N MET A 1 54.39 -5.70 -53.60
CA MET A 1 53.83 -6.08 -54.91
C MET A 1 52.32 -6.17 -54.73
N GLN A 2 51.58 -5.15 -55.18
CA GLN A 2 50.77 -5.18 -56.43
C GLN A 2 49.65 -6.23 -56.35
N GLU A 3 48.39 -5.80 -56.10
CA GLU A 3 47.24 -5.83 -57.04
C GLU A 3 46.62 -7.24 -57.19
N LYS A 4 45.31 -7.52 -57.37
CA LYS A 4 44.18 -6.80 -57.97
C LYS A 4 42.89 -7.64 -57.73
N ARG A 5 41.79 -6.95 -57.41
CA ARG A 5 40.42 -6.99 -58.02
C ARG A 5 39.79 -8.33 -58.50
N GLY A 6 38.49 -8.46 -58.24
CA GLY A 6 37.57 -9.23 -59.10
C GLY A 6 36.19 -9.49 -58.50
N ALA A 7 35.23 -8.57 -58.73
CA ALA A 7 33.81 -8.76 -58.44
C ALA A 7 33.11 -9.49 -59.59
N TYR A 8 32.10 -10.32 -59.30
CA TYR A 8 31.19 -10.90 -60.31
C TYR A 8 29.73 -10.65 -59.90
N ARG A 9 29.01 -9.93 -60.78
CA ARG A 9 27.53 -9.92 -60.86
C ARG A 9 27.16 -10.62 -62.17
N PRO A 10 25.93 -11.14 -62.27
CA PRO A 10 25.19 -11.03 -63.52
C PRO A 10 23.92 -10.20 -63.34
N ALA A 11 23.68 -9.37 -64.34
CA ALA A 11 22.46 -8.61 -64.57
C ALA A 11 21.56 -9.35 -65.55
N TRP A 12 20.25 -9.16 -65.42
CA TRP A 12 19.37 -9.03 -66.57
C TRP A 12 18.42 -7.86 -66.29
N GLU A 13 18.69 -6.75 -66.99
CA GLU A 13 17.73 -5.71 -67.32
C GLU A 13 16.74 -6.24 -68.38
N TYR A 14 15.56 -5.64 -68.49
CA TYR A 14 15.17 -4.75 -69.61
C TYR A 14 13.73 -4.24 -69.35
N ARG A 15 13.57 -2.95 -69.03
CA ARG A 15 13.02 -1.83 -69.87
C ARG A 15 11.59 -2.07 -70.38
N GLY A 16 10.64 -1.13 -70.36
CA GLY A 16 10.64 0.30 -70.03
C GLY A 16 9.38 0.97 -70.61
N ASN A 17 9.04 2.11 -70.00
CA ASN A 17 8.36 3.30 -70.56
C ASN A 17 6.84 3.35 -70.86
N ASN A 18 6.18 4.11 -69.97
CA ASN A 18 5.50 5.39 -70.20
C ASN A 18 4.18 5.50 -70.99
N MET A 19 3.19 5.99 -70.22
CA MET A 19 2.18 7.01 -70.51
C MET A 19 1.02 6.64 -71.44
N CYS A 20 -0.17 6.47 -70.84
CA CYS A 20 -1.39 7.00 -71.39
C CYS A 20 -2.33 7.49 -70.26
N THR A 21 -2.81 8.70 -70.47
CA THR A 21 -3.67 9.57 -69.67
C THR A 21 -5.04 8.99 -69.27
N THR A 22 -5.52 9.46 -68.10
CA THR A 22 -6.94 9.59 -67.68
C THR A 22 -7.65 8.34 -67.12
N ILE A 23 -8.04 8.42 -65.84
CA ILE A 23 -9.31 7.97 -65.18
C ILE A 23 -9.06 8.05 -63.64
N ILE A 24 -9.40 9.18 -63.01
CA ILE A 24 -10.62 9.43 -62.20
C ILE A 24 -10.59 8.77 -60.79
N ARG A 25 -10.32 9.64 -59.81
CA ARG A 25 -10.95 9.79 -58.48
C ARG A 25 -11.39 8.53 -57.73
N LEU A 26 -10.67 8.21 -56.65
CA LEU A 26 -11.17 7.99 -55.28
C LEU A 26 -10.08 7.25 -54.52
N LEU A 27 -9.45 7.91 -53.54
CA LEU A 27 -8.82 7.32 -52.34
C LEU A 27 -8.16 8.46 -51.56
N LEU A 28 -8.98 9.21 -50.84
CA LEU A 28 -8.52 10.22 -49.87
C LEU A 28 -9.39 10.10 -48.61
N ALA A 29 -9.23 9.02 -47.86
CA ALA A 29 -9.76 8.88 -46.50
C ALA A 29 -9.27 7.58 -45.84
N ALA A 30 -8.00 7.49 -45.43
CA ALA A 30 -7.55 6.44 -44.50
C ALA A 30 -6.15 6.67 -43.87
N VAL A 31 -5.76 7.90 -43.51
CA VAL A 31 -4.56 8.10 -42.68
C VAL A 31 -4.80 9.25 -41.71
N LEU A 32 -5.69 9.05 -40.73
CA LEU A 32 -5.83 9.96 -39.58
C LEU A 32 -6.62 9.32 -38.42
N MET A 33 -6.30 8.08 -38.03
CA MET A 33 -6.75 7.53 -36.74
C MET A 33 -5.72 6.53 -36.20
N ALA A 34 -4.57 7.06 -35.75
CA ALA A 34 -3.61 6.31 -34.93
C ALA A 34 -2.97 7.25 -33.90
N ALA A 35 -3.82 7.98 -33.17
CA ALA A 35 -3.47 8.66 -31.93
C ALA A 35 -4.61 8.39 -30.94
N GLY A 36 -4.91 7.11 -30.73
CA GLY A 36 -5.72 6.67 -29.60
C GLY A 36 -4.91 6.92 -28.34
N GLY A 37 -4.99 8.13 -27.80
CA GLY A 37 -4.49 8.43 -26.47
C GLY A 37 -5.07 7.39 -25.52
N GLN A 38 -4.20 6.71 -24.80
CA GLN A 38 -4.60 5.95 -23.63
C GLN A 38 -5.23 6.98 -22.69
N MET A 39 -6.57 7.07 -22.70
CA MET A 39 -7.31 7.70 -21.62
C MET A 39 -6.98 6.87 -20.39
N MET A 40 -5.94 7.27 -19.65
CA MET A 40 -5.86 6.88 -18.26
C MET A 40 -7.18 7.31 -17.64
N PRO A 41 -7.83 6.46 -16.83
CA PRO A 41 -9.01 6.89 -16.10
C PRO A 41 -8.58 8.11 -15.29
N ALA A 42 -9.06 9.29 -15.68
CA ALA A 42 -8.96 10.46 -14.84
C ALA A 42 -9.74 10.10 -13.58
N LYS A 43 -9.02 9.85 -12.49
CA LYS A 43 -9.62 9.73 -11.16
C LYS A 43 -10.33 11.07 -10.97
N ALA A 44 -11.65 11.10 -11.09
CA ALA A 44 -12.42 12.31 -10.87
C ALA A 44 -12.08 12.74 -9.45
N GLY A 45 -11.28 13.81 -9.33
CA GLY A 45 -10.99 14.40 -8.04
C GLY A 45 -12.32 14.73 -7.39
N GLU A 46 -12.53 14.27 -6.17
CA GLU A 46 -13.78 14.57 -5.48
C GLU A 46 -13.97 16.08 -5.45
N THR A 47 -15.10 16.54 -5.97
CA THR A 47 -15.40 17.96 -5.94
C THR A 47 -15.56 18.40 -4.49
N TYR A 48 -14.97 19.53 -4.11
CA TYR A 48 -15.06 20.10 -2.76
C TYR A 48 -16.50 20.41 -2.28
N GLN A 49 -17.52 20.18 -3.12
CA GLN A 49 -18.93 20.38 -2.82
C GLN A 49 -19.44 19.55 -1.63
N THR A 50 -18.79 18.42 -1.32
CA THR A 50 -19.15 17.58 -0.18
C THR A 50 -18.50 18.03 1.12
N CYS A 51 -17.52 18.94 1.08
CA CYS A 51 -16.75 19.37 2.24
C CYS A 51 -17.58 20.30 3.13
N LYS A 52 -17.77 19.91 4.39
CA LYS A 52 -18.34 20.77 5.43
C LYS A 52 -17.35 21.87 5.84
N GLY A 53 -16.06 21.55 5.85
CA GLY A 53 -15.01 22.46 6.26
C GLY A 53 -13.64 22.03 5.73
N PHE A 54 -12.66 22.91 5.91
CA PHE A 54 -11.28 22.69 5.47
C PHE A 54 -10.34 22.59 6.66
N ILE A 55 -9.35 21.70 6.54
CA ILE A 55 -8.24 21.61 7.48
C ILE A 55 -7.13 22.50 6.91
N ASP A 56 -6.86 23.64 7.55
CA ASP A 56 -5.94 24.65 7.02
C ASP A 56 -4.60 24.75 7.78
N SER A 57 -4.51 24.10 8.95
CA SER A 57 -3.33 24.06 9.81
C SER A 57 -3.29 22.77 10.64
N LEU A 58 -2.09 22.39 11.06
CA LEU A 58 -1.83 21.30 12.00
C LEU A 58 -1.08 21.86 13.22
N PRO A 59 -1.35 21.37 14.45
CA PRO A 59 -2.37 20.38 14.78
C PRO A 59 -3.79 20.94 14.71
N THR A 60 -4.81 20.08 14.61
CA THR A 60 -6.23 20.47 14.67
C THR A 60 -7.11 19.40 15.31
N THR A 61 -8.27 19.81 15.82
CA THR A 61 -9.31 18.92 16.38
C THR A 61 -10.63 19.12 15.64
N ILE A 62 -11.16 18.02 15.11
CA ILE A 62 -12.46 17.97 14.43
C ILE A 62 -13.52 17.60 15.47
N SER A 63 -14.26 18.61 15.93
CA SER A 63 -15.29 18.46 16.98
C SER A 63 -16.72 18.40 16.43
N SER A 64 -16.93 18.47 15.11
CA SER A 64 -18.26 18.34 14.51
C SER A 64 -18.27 17.38 13.32
N GLN A 65 -19.32 16.55 13.25
CA GLN A 65 -19.50 15.53 12.22
C GLN A 65 -19.53 16.12 10.82
N GLY A 66 -19.17 15.34 9.81
CA GLY A 66 -19.20 15.72 8.40
C GLY A 66 -17.88 15.47 7.68
N VAL A 67 -17.81 15.95 6.44
CA VAL A 67 -16.64 15.79 5.56
C VAL A 67 -15.68 16.96 5.74
N TRP A 68 -14.42 16.67 6.04
CA TRP A 68 -13.36 17.64 6.25
C TRP A 68 -12.27 17.43 5.21
N CYS A 69 -11.94 18.50 4.48
CA CYS A 69 -11.10 18.39 3.30
C CYS A 69 -9.77 19.11 3.46
N LEU A 70 -8.71 18.53 2.89
CA LEU A 70 -7.49 19.28 2.60
C LEU A 70 -7.58 19.89 1.22
N ARG A 71 -6.96 21.06 1.06
CA ARG A 71 -6.85 21.83 -0.19
C ARG A 71 -5.43 22.29 -0.50
N LYS A 72 -4.48 21.88 0.34
CA LYS A 72 -3.05 22.15 0.24
C LYS A 72 -2.31 21.13 1.10
N ASP A 73 -1.03 20.96 0.81
CA ASP A 73 -0.12 20.25 1.70
C ASP A 73 -0.05 20.94 3.06
N LEU A 74 -0.04 20.12 4.11
CA LEU A 74 0.15 20.53 5.49
C LEU A 74 1.34 19.79 6.08
N SER A 75 2.04 20.43 6.99
CA SER A 75 3.12 19.81 7.75
C SER A 75 3.20 20.40 9.14
N THR A 76 3.76 19.64 10.06
CA THR A 76 3.94 20.02 11.47
C THR A 76 5.29 19.50 11.97
N ALA A 77 5.81 20.16 13.01
CA ALA A 77 7.05 19.77 13.70
C ALA A 77 6.77 19.24 15.12
N ILE A 78 5.52 18.87 15.42
CA ILE A 78 5.20 18.26 16.72
C ILE A 78 6.03 16.99 16.91
N THR A 79 6.59 16.84 18.10
CA THR A 79 7.36 15.65 18.47
C THR A 79 6.50 14.63 19.22
N SER A 80 5.35 15.05 19.75
CA SER A 80 4.34 14.21 20.40
C SER A 80 2.92 14.79 20.17
N GLY A 81 1.89 14.00 20.50
CA GLY A 81 0.49 14.40 20.28
C GLY A 81 -0.02 14.05 18.88
N TYR A 82 -1.05 14.75 18.41
CA TYR A 82 -1.80 14.37 17.21
C TYR A 82 -1.87 15.53 16.21
N ALA A 83 -1.56 15.29 14.94
CA ALA A 83 -1.69 16.32 13.91
C ALA A 83 -3.16 16.60 13.58
N ILE A 84 -3.99 15.56 13.50
CA ILE A 84 -5.45 15.68 13.40
C ILE A 84 -6.10 14.77 14.45
N THR A 85 -6.96 15.35 15.29
CA THR A 85 -7.81 14.60 16.23
C THR A 85 -9.25 14.55 15.72
N ILE A 86 -9.81 13.35 15.56
CA ILE A 86 -11.24 13.14 15.30
C ILE A 86 -11.93 12.99 16.66
N ALA A 87 -12.61 14.05 17.12
CA ALA A 87 -13.24 14.12 18.45
C ALA A 87 -14.74 13.81 18.45
N THR A 88 -15.32 13.45 17.30
CA THR A 88 -16.75 13.13 17.18
C THR A 88 -17.00 12.04 16.15
N ASN A 89 -18.20 11.46 16.18
CA ASN A 89 -18.62 10.40 15.27
C ASN A 89 -18.91 10.94 13.86
N ASN A 90 -18.99 10.05 12.87
CA ASN A 90 -19.41 10.36 11.51
C ASN A 90 -18.55 11.45 10.86
N VAL A 91 -17.23 11.27 10.93
CA VAL A 91 -16.24 12.18 10.35
C VAL A 91 -15.61 11.51 9.14
N THR A 92 -15.59 12.21 8.02
CA THR A 92 -14.84 11.80 6.83
C THR A 92 -13.72 12.81 6.61
N ILE A 93 -12.47 12.36 6.60
CA ILE A 93 -11.32 13.15 6.17
C ILE A 93 -11.03 12.77 4.71
N VAL A 94 -11.09 13.76 3.82
CA VAL A 94 -10.71 13.65 2.41
C VAL A 94 -9.52 14.55 2.16
N CYS A 95 -8.36 13.98 1.92
CA CYS A 95 -7.18 14.81 1.73
C CYS A 95 -6.99 15.30 0.29
N ASN A 96 -7.79 14.84 -0.69
CA ASN A 96 -7.64 15.20 -2.11
C ASN A 96 -6.20 15.00 -2.63
N ASP A 97 -5.57 13.91 -2.21
CA ASP A 97 -4.18 13.56 -2.46
C ASP A 97 -3.16 14.61 -1.94
N PHE A 98 -3.56 15.54 -1.07
CA PHE A 98 -2.62 16.42 -0.36
C PHE A 98 -1.93 15.72 0.81
N LYS A 99 -0.76 16.26 1.16
CA LYS A 99 0.12 15.74 2.20
C LYS A 99 -0.29 16.18 3.61
N ILE A 100 -0.20 15.27 4.56
CA ILE A 100 -0.07 15.51 6.00
C ILE A 100 1.35 15.05 6.40
N GLY A 101 2.24 15.99 6.71
CA GLY A 101 3.66 15.71 6.96
C GLY A 101 4.12 15.92 8.40
N GLY A 102 4.77 14.93 8.98
CA GLY A 102 5.36 14.94 10.33
C GLY A 102 6.88 14.85 10.37
N LEU A 103 7.58 14.79 9.22
CA LEU A 103 9.04 14.55 9.16
C LEU A 103 9.89 15.52 10.00
N ALA A 104 9.41 16.75 10.21
CA ALA A 104 10.10 17.75 11.03
C ALA A 104 10.10 17.42 12.54
N GLY A 105 9.25 16.48 13.00
CA GLY A 105 9.30 15.94 14.36
C GLY A 105 10.52 15.04 14.63
N GLY A 106 11.18 14.56 13.56
CA GLY A 106 12.40 13.75 13.65
C GLY A 106 12.15 12.28 14.01
N PRO A 107 13.21 11.45 13.96
CA PRO A 107 13.11 9.98 14.07
C PRO A 107 12.76 9.46 15.47
N GLY A 108 12.80 10.32 16.50
CA GLY A 108 12.33 10.02 17.86
C GLY A 108 10.93 10.54 18.16
N SER A 109 10.19 11.05 17.16
CA SER A 109 8.85 11.56 17.39
C SER A 109 7.86 10.43 17.73
N SER A 110 7.02 10.66 18.73
CA SER A 110 5.87 9.82 19.08
C SER A 110 4.54 10.40 18.57
N ALA A 111 4.59 11.38 17.67
CA ALA A 111 3.39 12.04 17.15
C ALA A 111 2.61 11.14 16.19
N THR A 112 1.28 11.24 16.22
CA THR A 112 0.38 10.54 15.29
C THR A 112 -0.16 11.51 14.23
N GLY A 113 -0.26 11.05 12.98
CA GLY A 113 -0.82 11.84 11.89
C GLY A 113 -2.32 12.09 12.08
N ILE A 114 -3.13 11.04 12.05
CA ILE A 114 -4.58 11.11 12.30
C ILE A 114 -4.94 10.18 13.45
N TYR A 115 -5.61 10.73 14.47
CA TYR A 115 -5.99 10.04 15.69
C TYR A 115 -7.51 10.03 15.89
N SER A 116 -8.06 8.89 16.32
CA SER A 116 -9.43 8.78 16.83
C SER A 116 -9.51 7.76 17.97
N ASP A 117 -10.34 8.03 18.97
CA ASP A 117 -10.50 7.17 20.15
C ASP A 117 -11.96 7.12 20.62
N GLY A 118 -12.55 5.92 20.60
CA GLY A 118 -13.92 5.65 21.00
C GLY A 118 -14.96 6.35 20.13
N ARG A 119 -14.64 6.64 18.86
CA ARG A 119 -15.57 7.25 17.89
C ARG A 119 -16.16 6.22 16.95
N GLN A 120 -17.26 6.57 16.30
CA GLN A 120 -17.95 5.73 15.34
C GLN A 120 -17.81 6.30 13.92
N ASN A 121 -17.69 5.42 12.93
CA ASN A 121 -17.81 5.76 11.51
C ASN A 121 -16.82 6.88 11.08
N ALA A 122 -15.55 6.70 11.42
CA ALA A 122 -14.48 7.54 10.90
C ALA A 122 -14.01 7.01 9.54
N VAL A 123 -13.99 7.88 8.53
CA VAL A 123 -13.52 7.57 7.18
C VAL A 123 -12.29 8.42 6.87
N ILE A 124 -11.19 7.81 6.44
CA ILE A 124 -9.95 8.49 6.09
C ILE A 124 -9.55 8.05 4.68
N ARG A 125 -9.55 8.98 3.73
CA ARG A 125 -9.28 8.62 2.33
C ARG A 125 -8.54 9.66 1.51
N ASN A 126 -7.84 9.15 0.50
CA ASN A 126 -7.06 9.92 -0.47
C ASN A 126 -6.03 10.85 0.20
N CYS A 127 -5.38 10.37 1.26
CA CYS A 127 -4.35 11.08 2.00
C CYS A 127 -2.95 10.58 1.68
N ASN A 128 -2.00 11.53 1.63
CA ASN A 128 -0.56 11.28 1.64
C ASN A 128 -0.02 11.56 3.06
N ILE A 129 0.18 10.53 3.89
CA ILE A 129 0.53 10.68 5.31
C ILE A 129 1.97 10.19 5.55
N ARG A 130 2.84 11.04 6.11
CA ARG A 130 4.25 10.65 6.31
C ARG A 130 4.93 11.29 7.51
N GLY A 131 5.94 10.60 8.06
CA GLY A 131 6.79 11.14 9.11
C GLY A 131 6.21 11.11 10.51
N PHE A 132 5.21 10.27 10.77
CA PHE A 132 4.59 10.12 12.10
C PHE A 132 4.97 8.78 12.74
N TYR A 133 4.90 8.69 14.07
CA TYR A 133 5.01 7.41 14.78
C TYR A 133 3.94 6.42 14.30
N HIS A 134 2.67 6.85 14.39
CA HIS A 134 1.56 6.23 13.69
C HIS A 134 1.07 7.18 12.59
N GLY A 135 1.01 6.71 11.34
CA GLY A 135 0.38 7.50 10.27
C GLY A 135 -1.10 7.74 10.56
N VAL A 136 -1.84 6.65 10.76
CA VAL A 136 -3.22 6.64 11.25
C VAL A 136 -3.32 5.74 12.46
N LEU A 137 -3.91 6.24 13.55
CA LEU A 137 -4.28 5.46 14.73
C LEU A 137 -5.76 5.66 15.03
N ILE A 138 -6.53 4.58 15.02
CA ILE A 138 -7.91 4.54 15.50
C ILE A 138 -7.99 3.51 16.62
N VAL A 139 -8.53 3.91 17.76
CA VAL A 139 -8.72 3.09 18.96
C VAL A 139 -10.20 3.00 19.27
N GLY A 140 -10.73 1.80 19.46
CA GLY A 140 -12.13 1.61 19.83
C GLY A 140 -13.09 1.95 18.68
N GLY A 141 -14.38 1.67 18.93
CA GLY A 141 -15.46 2.06 18.03
C GLY A 141 -15.65 1.11 16.85
N ALA A 142 -16.48 1.51 15.90
CA ALA A 142 -16.93 0.64 14.83
C ALA A 142 -17.21 1.38 13.51
N GLY A 143 -17.22 0.61 12.42
CA GLY A 143 -17.59 1.10 11.10
C GLY A 143 -16.54 2.02 10.47
N HIS A 144 -15.28 1.90 10.89
CA HIS A 144 -14.20 2.73 10.35
C HIS A 144 -13.80 2.28 8.95
N LEU A 145 -13.40 3.23 8.12
CA LEU A 145 -12.90 2.97 6.78
C LEU A 145 -11.62 3.77 6.52
N VAL A 146 -10.50 3.08 6.35
CA VAL A 146 -9.25 3.68 5.92
C VAL A 146 -8.97 3.19 4.50
N GLU A 147 -9.10 4.07 3.51
CA GLU A 147 -9.02 3.65 2.10
C GLU A 147 -8.28 4.60 1.15
N ASP A 148 -7.69 4.03 0.11
CA ASP A 148 -7.09 4.79 -1.00
C ASP A 148 -6.06 5.84 -0.54
N ASN A 149 -5.35 5.57 0.55
CA ASN A 149 -4.30 6.42 1.10
C ASN A 149 -2.91 5.92 0.66
N ARG A 150 -1.94 6.83 0.66
CA ARG A 150 -0.52 6.51 0.64
C ARG A 150 0.09 6.94 1.97
N LEU A 151 0.77 6.00 2.61
CA LEU A 151 1.47 6.23 3.85
C LEU A 151 2.93 5.86 3.66
N ASP A 152 3.87 6.74 3.99
CA ASP A 152 5.28 6.44 3.84
C ASP A 152 6.15 7.12 4.90
N ASN A 153 7.35 6.59 5.19
CA ASN A 153 8.28 7.17 6.17
C ASN A 153 7.63 7.43 7.54
N ASN A 154 6.67 6.60 7.94
CA ASN A 154 6.19 6.59 9.32
C ASN A 154 7.16 5.75 10.16
N LEU A 155 7.23 6.01 11.46
CA LEU A 155 8.34 5.52 12.29
C LEU A 155 8.05 4.14 12.90
N TYR A 156 6.78 3.85 13.22
CA TYR A 156 6.39 2.61 13.89
C TYR A 156 5.24 1.87 13.20
N SER A 157 4.19 2.59 12.77
CA SER A 157 3.17 2.00 11.92
C SER A 157 2.61 2.92 10.86
N GLY A 158 2.27 2.36 9.70
CA GLY A 158 1.48 3.07 8.70
C GLY A 158 0.05 3.28 9.20
N ILE A 159 -0.69 2.18 9.36
CA ILE A 159 -2.08 2.17 9.80
C ILE A 159 -2.22 1.27 11.03
N TRP A 160 -2.83 1.79 12.08
CA TRP A 160 -3.15 1.04 13.29
C TRP A 160 -4.63 1.22 13.65
N LEU A 161 -5.41 0.14 13.58
CA LEU A 161 -6.79 0.06 14.10
C LEU A 161 -6.79 -0.96 15.24
N PHE A 162 -7.07 -0.51 16.46
CA PHE A 162 -7.06 -1.36 17.65
C PHE A 162 -8.42 -1.33 18.33
N ASP A 163 -8.90 -2.49 18.74
CA ASP A 163 -10.19 -2.62 19.44
C ASP A 163 -11.36 -2.07 18.60
N THR A 164 -11.29 -2.26 17.28
CA THR A 164 -12.32 -1.78 16.34
C THR A 164 -13.22 -2.91 15.87
N ASP A 165 -14.50 -2.62 15.69
CA ASP A 165 -15.48 -3.56 15.12
C ASP A 165 -15.92 -3.14 13.72
N ASN A 166 -16.32 -4.10 12.89
CA ASN A 166 -16.94 -3.85 11.57
C ASN A 166 -16.20 -2.81 10.72
N SER A 167 -14.88 -2.79 10.82
CA SER A 167 -14.01 -1.79 10.19
C SER A 167 -13.28 -2.38 9.00
N MET A 168 -12.82 -1.52 8.10
CA MET A 168 -12.19 -1.92 6.85
C MET A 168 -10.97 -1.06 6.52
N VAL A 169 -9.87 -1.73 6.19
CA VAL A 169 -8.63 -1.13 5.69
C VAL A 169 -8.42 -1.63 4.27
N ARG A 170 -8.59 -0.77 3.26
CA ARG A 170 -8.53 -1.22 1.87
C ARG A 170 -7.84 -0.30 0.88
N ARG A 171 -7.19 -0.87 -0.14
CA ARG A 171 -6.56 -0.11 -1.24
C ARG A 171 -5.55 0.95 -0.78
N ASN A 172 -4.98 0.77 0.42
CA ASN A 172 -3.92 1.63 0.91
C ASN A 172 -2.57 1.16 0.39
N ARG A 173 -1.63 2.10 0.30
CA ARG A 173 -0.25 1.85 -0.05
C ARG A 173 0.65 2.31 1.10
N VAL A 174 1.16 1.37 1.88
CA VAL A 174 2.06 1.63 3.01
C VAL A 174 3.48 1.28 2.62
N TYR A 175 4.37 2.27 2.64
CA TYR A 175 5.76 2.15 2.21
C TYR A 175 6.75 2.60 3.27
N ASP A 176 7.98 2.08 3.20
CA ASP A 176 9.18 2.66 3.83
C ASP A 176 8.92 3.11 5.28
N THR A 177 8.29 2.25 6.07
CA THR A 177 7.84 2.57 7.44
C THR A 177 8.74 1.80 8.41
N GLY A 178 9.27 2.48 9.44
CA GLY A 178 10.33 1.97 10.29
C GLY A 178 11.25 3.05 10.86
N GLY A 179 12.22 2.62 11.67
CA GLY A 179 13.33 3.49 12.13
C GLY A 179 13.06 4.35 13.37
N TYR A 180 12.04 4.04 14.18
CA TYR A 180 11.79 4.76 15.43
C TYR A 180 12.93 4.62 16.45
N LEU A 181 13.43 5.77 16.95
CA LEU A 181 14.42 5.83 18.03
C LEU A 181 13.75 5.62 19.39
N GLY A 182 13.63 4.37 19.83
CA GLY A 182 13.00 4.05 21.12
C GLY A 182 12.57 2.60 21.30
N GLY A 183 12.73 1.78 20.26
CA GLY A 183 12.61 0.33 20.33
C GLY A 183 11.20 -0.19 20.03
N GLY A 184 11.15 -1.29 19.29
CA GLY A 184 9.95 -2.04 18.98
C GLY A 184 10.01 -2.69 17.59
N GLY A 185 9.10 -3.64 17.34
CA GLY A 185 8.84 -4.11 15.98
C GLY A 185 8.15 -3.04 15.13
N THR A 186 8.01 -3.28 13.83
CA THR A 186 7.40 -2.31 12.90
C THR A 186 6.21 -2.94 12.19
N PHE A 187 5.16 -2.15 11.96
CA PHE A 187 3.93 -2.63 11.36
C PHE A 187 3.55 -1.82 10.12
N GLY A 188 3.34 -2.47 8.98
CA GLY A 188 2.71 -1.77 7.85
C GLY A 188 1.27 -1.42 8.16
N ILE A 189 0.47 -2.46 8.39
CA ILE A 189 -0.92 -2.36 8.82
C ILE A 189 -1.10 -3.28 10.03
N ALA A 190 -1.60 -2.75 11.14
CA ALA A 190 -2.04 -3.51 12.30
C ALA A 190 -3.51 -3.21 12.56
N ALA A 191 -4.42 -4.13 12.26
CA ALA A 191 -5.85 -3.79 12.29
C ALA A 191 -6.76 -4.92 12.80
N ASP A 192 -7.71 -4.54 13.64
CA ASP A 192 -8.86 -5.37 14.03
C ASP A 192 -10.01 -5.07 13.05
N ALA A 193 -9.83 -5.49 11.79
CA ALA A 193 -10.66 -5.10 10.65
C ALA A 193 -10.52 -6.10 9.50
N ASP A 194 -11.37 -5.96 8.48
CA ASP A 194 -11.09 -6.53 7.16
C ASP A 194 -9.94 -5.74 6.50
N ILE A 195 -8.93 -6.45 6.02
CA ILE A 195 -7.71 -5.88 5.42
C ILE A 195 -7.60 -6.39 3.99
N VAL A 196 -8.05 -5.59 3.02
CA VAL A 196 -8.20 -6.05 1.63
C VAL A 196 -7.58 -5.15 0.59
N ASP A 197 -6.97 -5.74 -0.44
CA ASP A 197 -6.44 -5.02 -1.60
C ASP A 197 -5.37 -3.95 -1.26
N ASN A 198 -4.64 -4.11 -0.14
CA ASN A 198 -3.58 -3.19 0.25
C ASN A 198 -2.22 -3.59 -0.33
N THR A 199 -1.33 -2.62 -0.48
CA THR A 199 0.09 -2.86 -0.74
C THR A 199 0.91 -2.40 0.46
N VAL A 200 1.71 -3.29 1.03
CA VAL A 200 2.67 -3.00 2.11
C VAL A 200 4.06 -3.36 1.60
N SER A 201 5.01 -2.42 1.63
CA SER A 201 6.37 -2.72 1.21
C SER A 201 7.43 -1.88 1.93
N GLY A 202 8.62 -2.41 2.16
CA GLY A 202 9.73 -1.63 2.72
C GLY A 202 9.58 -1.39 4.22
N MET A 203 9.06 -2.36 4.98
CA MET A 203 9.04 -2.22 6.44
C MET A 203 10.41 -2.55 6.99
N PHE A 204 10.93 -1.74 7.92
CA PHE A 204 12.26 -1.94 8.47
C PHE A 204 12.34 -1.55 9.95
N THR A 205 13.35 -2.04 10.66
CA THR A 205 13.66 -1.57 12.02
C THR A 205 15.17 -1.53 12.22
N ASP A 206 15.64 -0.50 12.92
CA ASP A 206 17.05 -0.37 13.32
C ASP A 206 17.31 -0.98 14.71
N THR A 207 16.28 -1.56 15.33
CA THR A 207 16.37 -2.18 16.65
C THR A 207 16.78 -3.65 16.53
N ALA A 208 17.92 -4.03 17.10
CA ALA A 208 18.36 -5.43 17.14
C ALA A 208 17.30 -6.33 17.82
N GLY A 209 17.09 -7.52 17.24
CA GLY A 209 16.09 -8.51 17.68
C GLY A 209 14.64 -8.14 17.38
N ALA A 210 14.37 -6.96 16.83
CA ALA A 210 12.99 -6.52 16.58
C ALA A 210 12.40 -7.12 15.30
N ASN A 211 11.10 -7.40 15.35
CA ASN A 211 10.37 -7.98 14.23
C ASN A 211 9.85 -6.91 13.27
N THR A 212 9.77 -7.24 11.98
CA THR A 212 8.99 -6.46 11.02
C THR A 212 7.76 -7.23 10.59
N ILE A 213 6.61 -6.58 10.61
CA ILE A 213 5.33 -7.21 10.28
C ILE A 213 4.67 -6.40 9.17
N GLY A 214 4.41 -7.02 8.03
CA GLY A 214 3.70 -6.37 6.93
C GLY A 214 2.26 -6.05 7.33
N ILE A 215 1.50 -7.10 7.63
CA ILE A 215 0.11 -7.01 8.08
C ILE A 215 -0.06 -7.82 9.37
N ARG A 216 -0.54 -7.19 10.45
CA ARG A 216 -1.05 -7.85 11.64
C ARG A 216 -2.57 -7.70 11.66
N SER A 217 -3.31 -8.81 11.76
CA SER A 217 -4.77 -8.78 11.87
C SER A 217 -5.22 -9.41 13.19
N GLY A 218 -6.01 -8.68 13.97
CA GLY A 218 -6.60 -9.19 15.23
C GLY A 218 -8.12 -9.33 15.21
N GLY A 219 -8.79 -8.95 14.11
CA GLY A 219 -10.24 -9.03 14.00
C GLY A 219 -10.73 -10.48 13.89
N ARG A 220 -11.56 -10.92 14.83
CA ARG A 220 -12.14 -12.27 14.75
C ARG A 220 -13.05 -12.41 13.53
N GLY A 221 -12.84 -13.47 12.76
CA GLY A 221 -13.61 -13.74 11.55
C GLY A 221 -13.30 -12.80 10.37
N SER A 222 -12.30 -11.93 10.48
CA SER A 222 -11.99 -10.95 9.45
C SER A 222 -11.34 -11.59 8.21
N GLN A 223 -11.45 -10.87 7.10
CA GLN A 223 -10.79 -11.19 5.85
C GLN A 223 -9.45 -10.45 5.72
N ILE A 224 -8.40 -11.18 5.37
CA ILE A 224 -7.11 -10.66 4.94
C ILE A 224 -6.92 -11.09 3.49
N GLY A 225 -7.40 -10.26 2.56
CA GLY A 225 -7.62 -10.66 1.17
C GLY A 225 -6.86 -9.82 0.15
N ARG A 226 -6.23 -10.46 -0.84
CA ARG A 226 -5.67 -9.80 -2.04
C ARG A 226 -4.66 -8.69 -1.74
N ASN A 227 -3.94 -8.81 -0.62
CA ASN A 227 -2.89 -7.87 -0.27
C ASN A 227 -1.57 -8.27 -0.95
N ARG A 228 -0.74 -7.26 -1.22
CA ARG A 228 0.65 -7.45 -1.64
C ARG A 228 1.57 -7.00 -0.51
N VAL A 229 2.35 -7.93 0.04
CA VAL A 229 3.34 -7.65 1.09
C VAL A 229 4.73 -7.97 0.55
N ALA A 230 5.66 -7.03 0.67
CA ALA A 230 7.05 -7.25 0.25
C ALA A 230 8.11 -6.47 1.03
N GLY A 231 9.38 -6.84 0.86
CA GLY A 231 10.52 -6.02 1.32
C GLY A 231 10.48 -5.71 2.82
N LEU A 232 10.40 -6.75 3.65
CA LEU A 232 10.49 -6.61 5.10
C LEU A 232 11.93 -6.84 5.55
N ILE A 233 12.47 -5.93 6.36
CA ILE A 233 13.85 -5.94 6.84
C ILE A 233 13.80 -5.97 8.37
N PRO A 234 13.86 -7.15 9.00
CA PRO A 234 13.85 -7.25 10.45
C PRO A 234 15.14 -6.70 11.06
N GLY A 235 15.12 -6.47 12.36
CA GLY A 235 16.30 -6.07 13.10
C GLY A 235 17.40 -7.12 13.02
N ALA A 236 18.66 -6.67 13.06
CA ALA A 236 19.81 -7.56 13.17
C ALA A 236 19.72 -8.45 14.43
N ASP A 237 20.60 -9.45 14.54
CA ASP A 237 20.73 -10.29 15.75
C ASP A 237 19.45 -11.05 16.16
N GLY A 238 18.79 -11.67 15.19
CA GLY A 238 17.67 -12.59 15.43
C GLY A 238 16.27 -11.98 15.32
N GLY A 239 16.14 -10.77 14.77
CA GLY A 239 14.84 -10.24 14.37
C GLY A 239 14.18 -11.11 13.28
N SER A 240 12.85 -11.17 13.31
CA SER A 240 12.05 -11.97 12.37
C SER A 240 11.12 -11.09 11.53
N ALA A 241 11.04 -11.37 10.23
CA ALA A 241 10.05 -10.77 9.35
C ALA A 241 8.79 -11.65 9.28
N ILE A 242 7.61 -11.04 9.34
CA ILE A 242 6.34 -11.73 9.13
C ILE A 242 5.54 -10.97 8.07
N GLY A 243 5.23 -11.63 6.96
CA GLY A 243 4.42 -11.03 5.90
C GLY A 243 3.01 -10.69 6.38
N ILE A 244 2.28 -11.71 6.81
CA ILE A 244 0.93 -11.61 7.38
C ILE A 244 0.89 -12.39 8.69
N LEU A 245 0.54 -11.72 9.77
CA LEU A 245 0.31 -12.27 11.10
C LEU A 245 -1.19 -12.21 11.44
N ALA A 246 -1.86 -13.36 11.44
CA ALA A 246 -3.28 -13.53 11.70
C ALA A 246 -3.52 -14.02 13.15
N GLN A 247 -4.11 -13.17 13.99
CA GLN A 247 -4.28 -13.39 15.43
C GLN A 247 -5.75 -13.43 15.88
N GLY A 248 -6.70 -13.04 15.02
CA GLY A 248 -8.10 -12.83 15.41
C GLY A 248 -8.93 -14.10 15.59
N GLY A 249 -8.47 -15.24 15.07
CA GLY A 249 -9.29 -16.46 15.04
C GLY A 249 -10.36 -16.44 13.95
N HIS A 250 -10.60 -17.60 13.34
CA HIS A 250 -11.56 -17.87 12.27
C HIS A 250 -11.40 -16.97 11.05
N GLN A 251 -10.18 -16.49 10.82
CA GLN A 251 -9.90 -15.50 9.77
C GLN A 251 -9.79 -16.19 8.41
N THR A 252 -10.16 -15.48 7.35
CA THR A 252 -9.93 -15.93 5.97
C THR A 252 -8.76 -15.16 5.39
N ILE A 253 -7.69 -15.87 5.02
CA ILE A 253 -6.47 -15.30 4.45
C ILE A 253 -6.43 -15.74 2.99
N ASP A 254 -6.86 -14.89 2.06
CA ASP A 254 -7.10 -15.28 0.67
C ASP A 254 -6.35 -14.44 -0.37
N GLY A 255 -5.82 -15.09 -1.40
CA GLY A 255 -5.34 -14.40 -2.60
C GLY A 255 -4.17 -13.42 -2.38
N ASN A 256 -3.45 -13.53 -1.26
CA ASN A 256 -2.36 -12.61 -0.96
C ASN A 256 -1.09 -12.99 -1.71
N ARG A 257 -0.30 -11.98 -2.08
CA ARG A 257 1.06 -12.14 -2.61
C ARG A 257 2.06 -11.64 -1.58
N VAL A 258 2.78 -12.57 -0.96
CA VAL A 258 3.66 -12.31 0.18
C VAL A 258 5.09 -12.72 -0.17
N ILE A 259 5.92 -11.75 -0.54
CA ILE A 259 7.26 -12.00 -1.06
C ILE A 259 8.29 -11.33 -0.16
N ALA A 260 9.13 -12.11 0.51
CA ALA A 260 10.23 -11.52 1.26
C ALA A 260 11.27 -10.87 0.31
N GLY A 261 12.07 -9.96 0.86
CA GLY A 261 13.07 -9.21 0.09
C GLY A 261 14.21 -10.09 -0.44
N VAL A 262 15.17 -9.46 -1.12
CA VAL A 262 16.47 -10.05 -1.45
C VAL A 262 17.54 -9.32 -0.63
N PRO A 263 18.37 -10.01 0.17
CA PRO A 263 18.37 -11.46 0.43
C PRO A 263 17.10 -11.92 1.17
N GLU A 264 16.84 -13.24 1.13
CA GLU A 264 15.69 -13.86 1.81
C GLU A 264 15.59 -13.40 3.26
N ALA A 265 14.38 -13.06 3.70
CA ALA A 265 14.15 -12.61 5.06
C ALA A 265 13.99 -13.84 5.99
N VAL A 266 14.66 -13.80 7.14
CA VAL A 266 14.44 -14.79 8.21
C VAL A 266 13.05 -14.53 8.80
N GLY A 267 12.18 -15.54 8.77
CA GLY A 267 10.84 -15.45 9.36
C GLY A 267 9.79 -16.26 8.62
N ARG A 268 8.58 -15.72 8.47
CA ARG A 268 7.43 -16.42 7.85
C ARG A 268 6.66 -15.52 6.91
N GLY A 269 6.19 -16.06 5.79
CA GLY A 269 5.30 -15.34 4.90
C GLY A 269 3.93 -15.13 5.52
N ILE A 270 3.22 -16.21 5.82
CA ILE A 270 1.92 -16.17 6.48
C ILE A 270 2.02 -16.98 7.77
N GLN A 271 1.60 -16.36 8.87
CA GLN A 271 1.54 -16.99 10.18
C GLN A 271 0.17 -16.70 10.77
N ALA A 272 -0.64 -17.74 10.95
CA ALA A 272 -1.74 -17.69 11.89
C ALA A 272 -1.24 -18.12 13.29
N VAL A 273 -2.02 -17.82 14.32
CA VAL A 273 -1.74 -18.34 15.68
C VAL A 273 -2.42 -19.69 15.87
N SER A 274 -1.78 -20.58 16.62
CA SER A 274 -2.33 -21.89 17.01
C SER A 274 -3.74 -21.73 17.59
N GLU A 275 -4.64 -22.67 17.30
CA GLU A 275 -6.05 -22.68 17.71
C GLU A 275 -6.94 -21.61 17.05
N SER A 276 -6.39 -20.79 16.15
CA SER A 276 -7.18 -19.78 15.46
C SER A 276 -8.25 -20.38 14.54
N ASN A 277 -8.12 -21.60 14.02
CA ASN A 277 -9.00 -22.13 12.97
C ASN A 277 -9.12 -21.17 11.77
N SER A 278 -8.02 -20.50 11.40
CA SER A 278 -7.98 -19.61 10.25
C SER A 278 -7.73 -20.39 8.96
N PHE A 279 -8.27 -19.90 7.84
CA PHE A 279 -8.25 -20.57 6.55
C PHE A 279 -7.35 -19.81 5.57
N CYS A 280 -6.43 -20.53 4.92
CA CYS A 280 -5.57 -19.98 3.88
C CYS A 280 -6.00 -20.53 2.53
N THR A 281 -6.23 -19.67 1.54
CA THR A 281 -6.57 -20.10 0.18
C THR A 281 -5.98 -19.17 -0.88
N GLY A 282 -5.49 -19.72 -1.98
CA GLY A 282 -5.06 -18.90 -3.12
C GLY A 282 -3.85 -17.99 -2.87
N ASN A 283 -3.09 -18.18 -1.79
CA ASN A 283 -1.96 -17.31 -1.47
C ASN A 283 -0.70 -17.72 -2.21
N THR A 284 0.13 -16.75 -2.61
CA THR A 284 1.48 -16.98 -3.14
C THR A 284 2.50 -16.43 -2.17
N VAL A 285 3.37 -17.28 -1.64
CA VAL A 285 4.38 -16.94 -0.64
C VAL A 285 5.77 -17.31 -1.15
N ALA A 286 6.74 -16.39 -1.15
CA ALA A 286 8.08 -16.71 -1.65
C ALA A 286 9.21 -15.92 -0.98
N GLY A 287 10.44 -16.45 -1.00
CA GLY A 287 11.67 -15.73 -0.64
C GLY A 287 12.00 -15.68 0.86
N TRP A 288 11.57 -16.67 1.63
CA TRP A 288 11.74 -16.72 3.09
C TRP A 288 12.84 -17.71 3.49
N ALA A 289 13.80 -17.27 4.33
CA ALA A 289 14.93 -18.09 4.73
C ALA A 289 14.54 -19.17 5.77
N SER A 290 14.93 -20.41 5.50
CA SER A 290 14.85 -21.60 6.38
C SER A 290 15.64 -21.40 7.70
N PRO A 291 15.16 -21.85 8.88
CA PRO A 291 14.53 -23.15 9.14
C PRO A 291 13.09 -23.13 9.66
N ALA A 292 12.36 -22.02 9.56
CA ALA A 292 10.96 -22.00 9.95
C ALA A 292 10.14 -22.82 8.93
N ALA A 293 9.95 -24.11 9.22
CA ALA A 293 9.57 -25.20 8.34
C ALA A 293 8.29 -25.05 7.47
N ASN A 294 7.60 -23.91 7.47
CA ASN A 294 6.56 -23.62 6.48
C ASN A 294 6.44 -22.10 6.27
N SER A 295 6.51 -21.68 5.00
CA SER A 295 6.22 -20.31 4.52
C SER A 295 4.78 -19.86 4.88
N ILE A 296 3.87 -20.82 5.07
CA ILE A 296 2.52 -20.65 5.64
C ILE A 296 2.39 -21.52 6.90
N PHE A 297 2.13 -20.92 8.06
CA PHE A 297 2.13 -21.60 9.37
C PHE A 297 0.79 -21.46 10.11
N ASP A 298 0.38 -22.53 10.81
CA ASP A 298 -0.82 -22.63 11.65
C ASP A 298 -2.14 -22.20 10.99
N CYS A 299 -2.20 -22.34 9.66
CA CYS A 299 -3.35 -21.98 8.84
C CYS A 299 -3.90 -23.22 8.13
N LEU A 300 -5.23 -23.39 8.14
CA LEU A 300 -5.90 -24.49 7.45
C LEU A 300 -5.83 -24.26 5.94
N ASP A 301 -5.06 -25.09 5.23
CA ASP A 301 -4.96 -25.03 3.77
C ASP A 301 -6.31 -25.43 3.15
N SER A 302 -6.99 -24.44 2.58
CA SER A 302 -8.27 -24.60 1.87
C SER A 302 -8.11 -24.65 0.35
N GLY A 303 -6.87 -24.83 -0.14
CA GLY A 303 -6.53 -25.03 -1.54
C GLY A 303 -6.03 -23.78 -2.26
N GLY A 304 -5.25 -23.99 -3.33
CA GLY A 304 -4.75 -22.93 -4.22
C GLY A 304 -3.56 -22.13 -3.69
N ASN A 305 -3.00 -22.51 -2.53
CA ASN A 305 -1.80 -21.88 -1.99
C ASN A 305 -0.54 -22.40 -2.70
N ALA A 306 0.43 -21.52 -2.94
CA ALA A 306 1.73 -21.84 -3.53
C ALA A 306 2.84 -21.19 -2.71
N TRP A 307 3.87 -21.96 -2.34
CA TRP A 307 5.04 -21.45 -1.63
C TRP A 307 6.34 -22.17 -1.99
N ASP A 308 7.47 -21.46 -1.84
CA ASP A 308 8.82 -22.03 -1.86
C ASP A 308 9.36 -22.29 -0.44
#